data_AF-A0A7V8Y4Z0-F1
#
_entry.id   AF-A0A7V8Y4Z0-F1
#
_cell.length_a   1.000
_cell.length_b   1.000
_cell.length_c   1.000
_cell.angle_alpha   90.00
_cell.angle_beta   90.00
_cell.angle_gamma   90.00
#
_symmetry.space_group_name_H-M   'P 1'
#
loop_
_entity.id
_entity.type
_entity.pdbx_description
1 polymer ?
#
loop_
_entity_poly.entity_id
_entity_poly.type
_entity_poly.pdbx_seq_one_letter_code
_entity_poly.pdbx_strand_id
1 'polypeptide(L)'
;DWYEQGDIWEQIATHRTPAHPDGQQPSRPSPTTVAAVRQLLTAADDTDDSPMRTAPAWPQAFRHAGHALAELAHHTTLTRGLRALLAHHLLFSLNRLGISAEHQRLLATAASQVVFQHTEHTPDAFPNSSSHSEPAARVTAVTTDTTAADPGQLRAALADYIRDRKTFRTPQVEDAFRTVPRHVFLPGVDLHTAYAPRQVVTKRADDGTAVSSASSPNLVAEMLELLDVHPGHRVLEIGAATGINAALLAELTGPTGRVVTIELDDDLATGARTGLATAGYPHVQVICGDGALGHPARAPYDRITVTAGAWDISAAWWQQLAAGGRLVVPLRLHGSGLTRVLPFDLDQLGRMVSTTAYVCGFVPMRGTAEQAEHHVRLAEDVILKLDPADLPDDTALAHALTHPAHAHWTGIHVHDDEPAEHLDLWLATSDSATSFGRLAVGTVARSNGLIDPALRWAGASLYNHDTIAYIVVRPRSGDTNELGIVTHGPDSHKLTAQADDLLHRWHRERPTQPTITAHPAETPHDQAASPAHIERPHTDLTIAW
;
A
#
# COMPACT_ATOMS: atom_id res chain seq x y z
N ASP A 1 -6.62 13.55 4.34
CA ASP A 1 -5.85 12.64 3.49
C ASP A 1 -5.64 13.29 2.13
N TRP A 2 -4.40 13.30 1.65
CA TRP A 2 -3.99 13.93 0.39
C TRP A 2 -4.65 13.24 -0.82
N TYR A 3 -4.75 11.92 -0.82
CA TYR A 3 -5.36 11.16 -1.91
C TYR A 3 -6.89 11.30 -1.91
N GLU A 4 -7.50 11.40 -0.73
CA GLU A 4 -8.93 11.73 -0.58
C GLU A 4 -9.29 13.10 -1.15
N GLN A 5 -8.36 14.08 -1.09
CA GLN A 5 -8.54 15.37 -1.76
C GLN A 5 -8.51 15.21 -3.29
N GLY A 6 -7.65 14.33 -3.80
CA GLY A 6 -7.60 13.98 -5.22
C GLY A 6 -8.92 13.43 -5.74
N ASP A 7 -9.59 12.56 -4.98
CA ASP A 7 -10.90 12.00 -5.34
C ASP A 7 -11.97 13.09 -5.46
N ILE A 8 -11.91 14.10 -4.59
CA ILE A 8 -12.81 15.27 -4.63
C ILE A 8 -12.52 16.11 -5.89
N TRP A 9 -11.25 16.33 -6.23
CA TRP A 9 -10.87 17.04 -7.45
C TRP A 9 -11.28 16.29 -8.72
N GLU A 10 -11.19 14.96 -8.73
CA GLU A 10 -11.65 14.13 -9.83
C GLU A 10 -13.18 14.18 -10.00
N GLN A 11 -13.93 14.20 -8.90
CA GLN A 11 -15.38 14.40 -8.94
C GLN A 11 -15.75 15.77 -9.52
N ILE A 12 -15.03 16.83 -9.16
CA ILE A 12 -15.22 18.18 -9.71
C ILE A 12 -14.92 18.21 -11.21
N ALA A 13 -13.80 17.60 -11.63
CA ALA A 13 -13.44 17.50 -13.05
C ALA A 13 -14.49 16.73 -13.85
N THR A 14 -14.99 15.62 -13.31
CA THR A 14 -16.06 14.82 -13.90
C THR A 14 -17.36 15.63 -14.01
N HIS A 15 -17.78 16.30 -12.94
CA HIS A 15 -18.99 17.15 -12.93
C HIS A 15 -18.94 18.32 -13.92
N ARG A 16 -17.75 18.81 -14.26
CA ARG A 16 -17.55 19.94 -15.17
C ARG A 16 -17.13 19.55 -16.57
N THR A 17 -17.06 18.26 -16.85
CA THR A 17 -16.85 17.77 -18.20
C THR A 17 -18.15 17.95 -18.98
N PRO A 18 -18.18 18.84 -19.99
CA PRO A 18 -19.38 19.02 -20.79
C PRO A 18 -19.72 17.70 -21.51
N ALA A 19 -21.00 17.36 -21.56
CA ALA A 19 -21.49 16.32 -22.46
C ALA A 19 -21.45 16.90 -23.89
N HIS A 20 -20.29 16.87 -24.53
CA HIS A 20 -20.15 17.39 -25.90
C HIS A 20 -20.65 16.37 -26.92
N PRO A 21 -21.64 16.73 -27.77
CA PRO A 21 -22.10 15.89 -28.86
C PRO A 21 -21.08 15.79 -30.02
N ASP A 22 -20.06 16.65 -30.06
CA ASP A 22 -19.19 16.86 -31.25
C ASP A 22 -17.74 16.33 -31.11
N GLY A 23 -17.45 15.43 -30.17
CA GLY A 23 -16.18 14.67 -30.16
C GLY A 23 -14.89 15.48 -29.96
N GLN A 24 -14.94 16.77 -29.64
CA GLN A 24 -13.75 17.54 -29.24
C GLN A 24 -13.27 17.09 -27.87
N GLN A 25 -12.02 16.61 -27.80
CA GLN A 25 -11.38 16.30 -26.53
C GLN A 25 -11.33 17.56 -25.65
N PRO A 26 -11.75 17.47 -24.37
CA PRO A 26 -11.68 18.61 -23.46
C PRO A 26 -10.21 19.05 -23.29
N SER A 27 -9.99 20.37 -23.28
CA SER A 27 -8.67 20.99 -23.10
C SER A 27 -7.95 20.39 -21.89
N ARG A 28 -6.68 20.02 -22.02
CA ARG A 28 -5.85 19.54 -20.90
C ARG A 28 -5.18 20.73 -20.20
N PRO A 29 -4.96 20.65 -18.87
CA PRO A 29 -4.19 21.69 -18.19
C PRO A 29 -2.77 21.75 -18.77
N SER A 30 -2.28 22.96 -18.99
CA SER A 30 -0.89 23.15 -19.42
C SER A 30 0.08 22.75 -18.30
N PRO A 31 1.33 22.37 -18.59
CA PRO A 31 2.35 22.13 -17.55
C PRO A 31 2.47 23.30 -16.57
N THR A 32 2.37 24.55 -17.06
CA THR A 32 2.38 25.76 -16.22
C THR A 32 1.18 25.81 -15.28
N THR A 33 -0.01 25.41 -15.74
CA THR A 33 -1.21 25.31 -14.91
C THR A 33 -1.04 24.24 -13.83
N VAL A 34 -0.48 23.08 -14.18
CA VAL A 34 -0.20 22.00 -13.23
C VAL A 34 0.81 22.44 -12.18
N ALA A 35 1.89 23.13 -12.59
CA ALA A 35 2.89 23.67 -11.67
C ALA A 35 2.31 24.74 -10.73
N ALA A 36 1.50 25.67 -11.24
CA ALA A 36 0.84 26.69 -10.43
C ALA A 36 -0.16 26.09 -9.43
N VAL A 37 -0.93 25.08 -9.85
CA VAL A 37 -1.85 24.35 -8.96
C VAL A 37 -1.09 23.54 -7.91
N ARG A 38 0.06 22.95 -8.26
CA ARG A 38 0.95 22.30 -7.28
C ARG A 38 1.39 23.28 -6.21
N GLN A 39 1.89 24.45 -6.62
CA GLN A 39 2.31 25.49 -5.69
C GLN A 39 1.16 25.94 -4.76
N LEU A 40 -0.06 26.04 -5.27
CA LEU A 40 -1.24 26.38 -4.46
C LEU A 40 -1.64 25.26 -3.48
N LEU A 41 -1.61 24.00 -3.91
CA LEU A 41 -1.99 22.85 -3.07
C LEU A 41 -0.97 22.56 -1.95
N THR A 42 0.28 22.97 -2.13
CA THR A 42 1.37 22.75 -1.16
C THR A 42 1.79 24.03 -0.42
N ALA A 43 1.10 25.15 -0.63
CA ALA A 43 1.42 26.41 0.04
C ALA A 43 1.06 26.35 1.53
N ALA A 44 1.96 26.84 2.38
CA ALA A 44 1.68 27.10 3.79
C ALA A 44 0.91 28.44 3.95
N ASP A 45 -0.20 28.41 4.67
CA ASP A 45 -1.14 29.54 4.78
C ASP A 45 -0.62 30.74 5.61
N ASP A 46 0.47 30.56 6.36
CA ASP A 46 0.99 31.49 7.37
C ASP A 46 2.31 32.18 6.96
N THR A 47 2.78 31.97 5.73
CA THR A 47 4.00 32.58 5.22
C THR A 47 3.73 33.90 4.49
N ASP A 48 4.62 34.88 4.65
CA ASP A 48 4.48 36.20 4.00
C ASP A 48 4.42 36.10 2.46
N ASP A 49 5.03 35.07 1.87
CA ASP A 49 5.04 34.80 0.44
C ASP A 49 3.92 33.86 -0.04
N SER A 50 2.97 33.51 0.86
CA SER A 50 1.89 32.61 0.52
C SER A 50 0.99 33.18 -0.58
N PRO A 51 0.68 32.42 -1.65
CA PRO A 51 -0.30 32.83 -2.65
C PRO A 51 -1.71 33.03 -2.04
N MET A 52 -1.96 32.52 -0.83
CA MET A 52 -3.23 32.68 -0.10
C MET A 52 -3.36 34.02 0.62
N ARG A 53 -2.30 34.84 0.69
CA ARG A 53 -2.30 36.18 1.32
C ARG A 53 -3.34 37.14 0.72
N THR A 54 -3.72 36.93 -0.54
CA THR A 54 -4.76 37.74 -1.21
C THR A 54 -6.18 37.42 -0.75
N ALA A 55 -6.37 36.33 0.01
CA ALA A 55 -7.67 35.90 0.52
C ALA A 55 -7.55 35.24 1.92
N PRO A 56 -7.06 35.97 2.95
CA PRO A 56 -6.65 35.37 4.23
C PRO A 56 -7.80 34.74 5.04
N ALA A 57 -9.04 35.18 4.82
CA ALA A 57 -10.22 34.63 5.48
C ALA A 57 -10.70 33.29 4.87
N TRP A 58 -10.25 32.96 3.66
CA TRP A 58 -10.75 31.80 2.92
C TRP A 58 -10.27 30.47 3.51
N PRO A 59 -8.96 30.25 3.77
CA PRO A 59 -8.50 29.01 4.38
C PRO A 59 -9.23 28.69 5.69
N GLN A 60 -9.42 29.70 6.55
CA GLN A 60 -10.12 29.53 7.81
C GLN A 60 -11.60 29.16 7.63
N ALA A 61 -12.30 29.82 6.70
CA ALA A 61 -13.70 29.51 6.39
C ALA A 61 -13.88 28.10 5.82
N PHE A 62 -13.02 27.68 4.89
CA PHE A 62 -13.06 26.33 4.31
C PHE A 62 -12.65 25.25 5.31
N ARG A 63 -11.67 25.50 6.19
CA ARG A 63 -11.35 24.61 7.31
C ARG A 63 -12.54 24.43 8.24
N HIS A 64 -13.17 25.52 8.66
CA HIS A 64 -14.34 25.46 9.54
C HIS A 64 -15.51 24.69 8.91
N ALA A 65 -15.80 24.96 7.64
CA ALA A 65 -16.83 24.22 6.89
C ALA A 65 -16.48 22.72 6.75
N GLY A 66 -15.21 22.40 6.50
CA GLY A 66 -14.71 21.03 6.42
C GLY A 66 -14.88 20.27 7.74
N HIS A 67 -14.52 20.88 8.86
CA HIS A 67 -14.72 20.29 10.19
C HIS A 67 -16.20 20.05 10.50
N ALA A 68 -17.07 21.03 10.23
CA ALA A 68 -18.51 20.87 10.45
C ALA A 68 -19.11 19.74 9.59
N LEU A 69 -18.69 19.60 8.33
CA LEU A 69 -19.13 18.51 7.46
C LEU A 69 -18.59 17.14 7.91
N ALA A 70 -17.37 17.08 8.42
CA ALA A 70 -16.78 15.87 8.97
C ALA A 70 -17.50 15.40 10.24
N GLU A 71 -17.82 16.32 11.17
CA GLU A 71 -18.64 16.02 12.36
C GLU A 71 -20.03 15.49 11.97
N LEU A 72 -20.70 16.14 11.01
CA LEU A 72 -22.01 15.69 10.53
C LEU A 72 -21.94 14.29 9.89
N ALA A 73 -20.85 13.99 9.16
CA ALA A 73 -20.61 12.68 8.57
C ALA A 73 -20.41 11.60 9.66
N HIS A 74 -19.62 11.93 10.69
CA HIS A 74 -19.32 11.03 11.80
C HIS A 74 -20.57 10.68 12.61
N HIS A 75 -21.47 11.64 12.79
CA HIS A 75 -22.75 11.43 13.49
C HIS A 75 -23.87 10.86 12.59
N THR A 76 -23.56 10.38 11.38
CA THR A 76 -24.50 9.78 10.39
C THR A 76 -25.67 10.67 9.97
N THR A 77 -25.52 12.00 10.09
CA THR A 77 -26.59 12.96 9.77
C THR A 77 -26.61 13.39 8.30
N LEU A 78 -25.63 12.96 7.50
CA LEU A 78 -25.54 13.26 6.07
C LEU A 78 -26.32 12.26 5.22
N THR A 79 -27.20 12.76 4.36
CA THR A 79 -27.95 11.95 3.37
C THR A 79 -27.17 11.69 2.08
N ARG A 80 -25.96 12.24 1.95
CA ARG A 80 -25.03 12.09 0.82
C ARG A 80 -23.63 11.86 1.35
N GLY A 81 -22.82 11.10 0.61
CA GLY A 81 -21.42 10.85 0.99
C GLY A 81 -20.61 12.14 1.12
N LEU A 82 -19.72 12.19 2.10
CA LEU A 82 -18.91 13.37 2.45
C LEU A 82 -18.14 13.94 1.25
N ARG A 83 -17.50 13.08 0.43
CA ARG A 83 -16.76 13.50 -0.77
C ARG A 83 -17.64 14.22 -1.79
N ALA A 84 -18.84 13.68 -2.05
CA ALA A 84 -19.80 14.28 -2.96
C ALA A 84 -20.27 15.65 -2.45
N LEU A 85 -20.50 15.80 -1.14
CA LEU A 85 -20.84 17.08 -0.53
C LEU A 85 -19.70 18.09 -0.66
N LEU A 86 -18.47 17.69 -0.36
CA LEU A 86 -17.28 18.54 -0.50
C LEU A 86 -17.08 19.00 -1.94
N ALA A 87 -17.22 18.10 -2.92
CA ALA A 87 -17.17 18.45 -4.35
C ALA A 87 -18.25 19.49 -4.71
N HIS A 88 -19.48 19.33 -4.22
CA HIS A 88 -20.57 20.29 -4.48
C HIS A 88 -20.33 21.66 -3.80
N HIS A 89 -19.80 21.68 -2.58
CA HIS A 89 -19.44 22.92 -1.90
C HIS A 89 -18.35 23.69 -2.65
N LEU A 90 -17.33 23.01 -3.14
CA LEU A 90 -16.28 23.61 -3.96
C LEU A 90 -16.84 24.13 -5.29
N LEU A 91 -17.65 23.33 -5.99
CA LEU A 91 -18.33 23.76 -7.22
C LEU A 91 -19.20 25.00 -7.01
N PHE A 92 -19.94 25.05 -5.90
CA PHE A 92 -20.77 26.20 -5.54
C PHE A 92 -19.91 27.45 -5.32
N SER A 93 -18.81 27.34 -4.57
CA SER A 93 -17.88 28.45 -4.32
C SER A 93 -17.21 28.95 -5.60
N LEU A 94 -16.75 28.05 -6.47
CA LEU A 94 -16.14 28.39 -7.75
C LEU A 94 -17.14 29.06 -8.71
N ASN A 95 -18.41 28.64 -8.71
CA ASN A 95 -19.47 29.33 -9.45
C ASN A 95 -19.71 30.74 -8.91
N ARG A 96 -19.70 30.91 -7.58
CA ARG A 96 -19.92 32.21 -6.93
C ARG A 96 -18.79 33.20 -7.23
N LEU A 97 -17.58 32.69 -7.42
CA LEU A 97 -16.42 33.44 -7.90
C LEU A 97 -16.44 33.78 -9.40
N GLY A 98 -17.43 33.28 -10.15
CA GLY A 98 -17.52 33.51 -11.59
C GLY A 98 -16.49 32.73 -12.41
N ILE A 99 -15.85 31.70 -11.84
CA ILE A 99 -14.92 30.84 -12.58
C ILE A 99 -15.75 29.98 -13.55
N SER A 100 -15.40 29.99 -14.84
CA SER A 100 -16.14 29.23 -15.85
C SER A 100 -16.05 27.72 -15.59
N ALA A 101 -17.06 26.95 -16.02
CA ALA A 101 -17.05 25.49 -15.89
C ALA A 101 -15.80 24.85 -16.53
N GLU A 102 -15.33 25.41 -17.65
CA GLU A 102 -14.10 24.97 -18.30
C GLU A 102 -12.86 25.20 -17.42
N HIS A 103 -12.71 26.39 -16.83
CA HIS A 103 -11.60 26.66 -15.91
C HIS A 103 -11.69 25.84 -14.63
N GLN A 104 -12.90 25.63 -14.08
CA GLN A 104 -13.10 24.74 -12.94
C GLN A 104 -12.64 23.32 -13.25
N ARG A 105 -12.98 22.80 -14.43
CA ARG A 105 -12.54 21.48 -14.90
C ARG A 105 -11.02 21.45 -15.04
N LEU A 106 -10.41 22.42 -15.71
CA LEU A 106 -8.96 22.48 -15.93
C LEU A 106 -8.18 22.53 -14.61
N LEU A 107 -8.62 23.35 -13.66
CA LEU A 107 -8.01 23.45 -12.33
C LEU A 107 -8.17 22.15 -11.53
N ALA A 108 -9.35 21.54 -11.57
CA ALA A 108 -9.61 20.28 -10.87
C ALA A 108 -8.86 19.09 -11.48
N THR A 109 -8.76 19.03 -12.82
CA THR A 109 -7.93 18.04 -13.51
C THR A 109 -6.45 18.24 -13.18
N ALA A 110 -5.96 19.48 -13.14
CA ALA A 110 -4.58 19.76 -12.71
C ALA A 110 -4.34 19.37 -11.26
N ALA A 111 -5.28 19.66 -10.35
CA ALA A 111 -5.19 19.30 -8.94
C ALA A 111 -5.18 17.78 -8.74
N SER A 112 -6.06 17.06 -9.43
CA SER A 112 -6.10 15.59 -9.46
C SER A 112 -4.78 15.01 -9.98
N GLN A 113 -4.20 15.57 -11.05
CA GLN A 113 -2.87 15.18 -11.54
C GLN A 113 -1.77 15.43 -10.50
N VAL A 114 -1.77 16.58 -9.84
CA VAL A 114 -0.78 16.87 -8.78
C VAL A 114 -0.89 15.87 -7.63
N VAL A 115 -2.11 15.50 -7.24
CA VAL A 115 -2.35 14.58 -6.13
C VAL A 115 -1.98 13.14 -6.49
N PHE A 116 -2.31 12.68 -7.71
CA PHE A 116 -2.22 11.27 -8.11
C PHE A 116 -1.03 10.92 -9.01
N GLN A 117 -0.41 11.88 -9.69
CA GLN A 117 0.73 11.66 -10.58
C GLN A 117 1.97 12.33 -9.99
N HIS A 118 2.75 11.56 -9.23
CA HIS A 118 4.10 11.95 -8.82
C HIS A 118 5.12 11.24 -9.70
N THR A 119 5.62 11.91 -10.75
CA THR A 119 6.96 11.64 -11.29
C THR A 119 7.45 12.78 -12.18
N GLU A 120 8.65 13.27 -11.83
CA GLU A 120 9.83 13.50 -12.68
C GLU A 120 9.75 14.35 -13.97
N HIS A 121 10.77 15.22 -14.12
CA HIS A 121 11.12 16.08 -15.26
C HIS A 121 10.31 17.38 -15.43
N THR A 122 10.80 18.45 -14.79
CA THR A 122 10.61 19.82 -15.30
C THR A 122 11.96 20.32 -15.80
N PRO A 123 12.15 20.68 -17.08
CA PRO A 123 13.34 21.41 -17.50
C PRO A 123 13.30 22.82 -16.88
N ASP A 124 14.43 23.24 -16.32
CA ASP A 124 14.66 24.60 -15.88
C ASP A 124 14.55 25.61 -17.04
N ALA A 125 14.12 26.81 -16.65
CA ALA A 125 14.30 28.11 -17.30
C ALA A 125 13.41 28.51 -18.51
N PHE A 126 12.77 29.67 -18.32
CA PHE A 126 12.17 30.53 -19.34
C PHE A 126 13.16 30.92 -20.45
N PRO A 127 12.68 31.06 -21.70
CA PRO A 127 12.94 32.31 -22.41
C PRO A 127 11.70 32.93 -23.08
N ASN A 128 11.83 34.24 -23.32
CA ASN A 128 10.85 35.22 -23.78
C ASN A 128 10.17 34.96 -25.14
N SER A 129 8.94 35.48 -25.22
CA SER A 129 8.22 36.10 -26.36
C SER A 129 8.54 35.68 -27.79
N SER A 130 7.52 35.26 -28.54
CA SER A 130 6.84 36.10 -29.55
C SER A 130 5.90 35.28 -30.45
N SER A 131 4.91 35.98 -30.96
CA SER A 131 3.83 35.61 -31.87
C SER A 131 4.24 34.82 -33.12
N HIS A 132 3.39 33.88 -33.58
CA HIS A 132 2.66 34.00 -34.84
C HIS A 132 1.69 32.83 -35.10
N SER A 133 0.65 33.17 -35.84
CA SER A 133 -0.56 32.44 -36.22
C SER A 133 -0.39 31.55 -37.46
N GLU A 134 -1.39 30.66 -37.65
CA GLU A 134 -1.93 30.12 -38.92
C GLU A 134 -1.52 28.69 -39.40
N PRO A 135 -2.31 28.00 -40.27
CA PRO A 135 -3.36 27.07 -39.83
C PRO A 135 -3.27 25.62 -40.38
N ALA A 136 -4.09 24.77 -39.75
CA ALA A 136 -4.62 23.45 -40.13
C ALA A 136 -4.21 22.80 -41.48
N ALA A 137 -3.65 21.60 -41.39
CA ALA A 137 -3.68 20.59 -42.45
C ALA A 137 -4.69 19.48 -42.09
N ARG A 138 -5.66 19.27 -42.99
CA ARG A 138 -6.66 18.20 -43.00
C ARG A 138 -6.00 16.82 -42.79
N VAL A 139 -6.46 16.08 -41.79
CA VAL A 139 -6.45 14.62 -41.82
C VAL A 139 -7.89 14.13 -41.68
N THR A 140 -8.28 13.38 -42.70
CA THR A 140 -9.54 12.68 -42.90
C THR A 140 -10.02 11.97 -41.65
N ALA A 141 -11.28 12.25 -41.29
CA ALA A 141 -12.02 11.57 -40.25
C ALA A 141 -12.05 10.06 -40.51
N VAL A 142 -11.40 9.30 -39.63
CA VAL A 142 -11.85 7.95 -39.31
C VAL A 142 -12.89 8.14 -38.21
N THR A 143 -14.16 7.99 -38.57
CA THR A 143 -15.24 7.81 -37.60
C THR A 143 -14.94 6.56 -36.78
N THR A 144 -14.49 6.72 -35.54
CA THR A 144 -14.59 5.67 -34.52
C THR A 144 -15.70 6.05 -33.56
N ASP A 145 -16.71 5.18 -33.57
CA ASP A 145 -17.85 5.15 -32.67
C ASP A 145 -17.49 5.45 -31.21
N THR A 146 -18.43 6.16 -30.58
CA THR A 146 -18.60 6.28 -29.14
C THR A 146 -18.59 4.89 -28.49
N THR A 147 -17.46 4.48 -27.90
CA THR A 147 -17.33 3.16 -27.28
C THR A 147 -17.27 3.30 -25.76
N ALA A 148 -18.18 2.61 -25.07
CA ALA A 148 -17.97 2.22 -23.68
C ALA A 148 -16.56 1.62 -23.56
N ALA A 149 -15.81 1.98 -22.51
CA ALA A 149 -14.44 1.51 -22.34
C ALA A 149 -14.38 -0.02 -22.50
N ASP A 150 -13.68 -0.50 -23.53
CA ASP A 150 -13.58 -1.93 -23.81
C ASP A 150 -12.78 -2.60 -22.68
N PRO A 151 -13.37 -3.54 -21.92
CA PRO A 151 -12.65 -4.26 -20.87
C PRO A 151 -11.39 -4.98 -21.36
N GLY A 152 -11.32 -5.33 -22.65
CA GLY A 152 -10.13 -5.90 -23.28
C GLY A 152 -8.98 -4.89 -23.38
N GLN A 153 -9.26 -3.66 -23.81
CA GLN A 153 -8.28 -2.58 -23.87
C GLN A 153 -7.75 -2.19 -22.49
N LEU A 154 -8.63 -2.06 -21.49
CA LEU A 154 -8.22 -1.74 -20.12
C LEU A 154 -7.38 -2.85 -19.49
N ARG A 155 -7.69 -4.12 -19.79
CA ARG A 155 -6.88 -5.27 -19.37
C ARG A 155 -5.48 -5.22 -20.00
N ALA A 156 -5.40 -4.98 -21.30
CA ALA A 156 -4.13 -4.85 -22.00
C ALA A 156 -3.29 -3.69 -21.45
N ALA A 157 -3.92 -2.53 -21.22
CA ALA A 157 -3.26 -1.36 -20.65
C ALA A 157 -2.73 -1.60 -19.23
N LEU A 158 -3.46 -2.34 -18.39
CA LEU A 158 -2.97 -2.75 -17.07
C LEU A 158 -1.76 -3.68 -17.19
N ALA A 159 -1.81 -4.68 -18.07
CA ALA A 159 -0.66 -5.57 -18.30
C ALA A 159 0.55 -4.80 -18.85
N ASP A 160 0.34 -3.84 -19.75
CA ASP A 160 1.39 -2.95 -20.26
C ASP A 160 2.02 -2.12 -19.15
N TYR A 161 1.19 -1.54 -18.28
CA TYR A 161 1.67 -0.80 -17.12
C TYR A 161 2.54 -1.66 -16.19
N ILE A 162 2.14 -2.91 -15.90
CA ILE A 162 2.92 -3.83 -15.05
C ILE A 162 4.24 -4.23 -15.75
N ARG A 163 4.20 -4.47 -17.05
CA ARG A 163 5.37 -4.78 -17.89
C ARG A 163 6.38 -3.63 -17.93
N ASP A 164 5.94 -2.39 -18.10
CA ASP A 164 6.81 -1.21 -18.17
C ASP A 164 7.55 -0.96 -16.84
N ARG A 165 6.95 -1.41 -15.72
CA ARG A 165 7.59 -1.44 -14.40
C ARG A 165 8.56 -2.61 -14.20
N LYS A 166 8.69 -3.49 -15.20
CA LYS A 166 9.55 -4.69 -15.18
C LYS A 166 9.18 -5.67 -14.07
N THR A 167 7.91 -5.70 -13.66
CA THR A 167 7.43 -6.64 -12.63
C THR A 167 7.31 -8.05 -13.20
N PHE A 168 6.82 -8.20 -14.44
CA PHE A 168 6.82 -9.50 -15.11
C PHE A 168 8.25 -9.93 -15.43
N ARG A 169 8.62 -11.13 -14.96
CA ARG A 169 9.87 -11.83 -15.23
C ARG A 169 9.68 -12.93 -16.27
N THR A 170 8.46 -13.44 -16.40
CA THR A 170 8.11 -14.53 -17.31
C THR A 170 6.92 -14.16 -18.21
N PRO A 171 6.92 -14.59 -19.48
CA PRO A 171 5.79 -14.31 -20.38
C PRO A 171 4.49 -14.98 -19.92
N GLN A 172 4.58 -16.11 -19.21
CA GLN A 172 3.41 -16.85 -18.71
C GLN A 172 2.58 -16.02 -17.72
N VAL A 173 3.22 -15.28 -16.81
CA VAL A 173 2.51 -14.42 -15.86
C VAL A 173 1.88 -13.23 -16.60
N GLU A 174 2.60 -12.62 -17.56
CA GLU A 174 2.03 -11.56 -18.39
C GLU A 174 0.80 -12.04 -19.18
N ASP A 175 0.89 -13.20 -19.84
CA ASP A 175 -0.18 -13.79 -20.63
C ASP A 175 -1.42 -14.10 -19.76
N ALA A 176 -1.22 -14.59 -18.54
CA ALA A 176 -2.31 -14.79 -17.57
C ALA A 176 -3.04 -13.48 -17.27
N PHE A 177 -2.31 -12.38 -17.03
CA PHE A 177 -2.92 -11.05 -16.81
C PHE A 177 -3.64 -10.50 -18.04
N ARG A 178 -3.14 -10.81 -19.25
CA ARG A 178 -3.80 -10.45 -20.51
C ARG A 178 -5.07 -11.27 -20.78
N THR A 179 -5.20 -12.43 -20.13
CA THR A 179 -6.31 -13.36 -20.31
C THR A 179 -7.42 -13.14 -19.28
N VAL A 180 -7.08 -13.11 -18.00
CA VAL A 180 -8.05 -13.12 -16.90
C VAL A 180 -8.87 -11.82 -16.86
N PRO A 181 -10.21 -11.87 -16.98
CA PRO A 181 -11.05 -10.68 -17.01
C PRO A 181 -11.30 -10.13 -15.59
N ARG A 182 -10.33 -9.39 -15.03
CA ARG A 182 -10.34 -8.86 -13.65
C ARG A 182 -11.68 -8.25 -13.21
N HIS A 183 -12.35 -7.50 -14.09
CA HIS A 183 -13.64 -6.84 -13.83
C HIS A 183 -14.79 -7.82 -13.51
N VAL A 184 -14.76 -9.07 -14.00
CA VAL A 184 -15.80 -10.09 -13.71
C VAL A 184 -15.83 -10.44 -12.22
N PHE A 185 -14.70 -10.34 -11.54
CA PHE A 185 -14.55 -10.66 -10.12
C PHE A 185 -14.82 -9.46 -9.19
N LEU A 186 -15.13 -8.28 -9.74
CA LEU A 186 -15.34 -7.04 -8.98
C LEU A 186 -16.73 -6.44 -9.29
N PRO A 187 -17.82 -7.13 -8.91
CA PRO A 187 -19.16 -6.64 -9.18
C PRO A 187 -19.40 -5.30 -8.49
N GLY A 188 -20.02 -4.36 -9.21
CA GLY A 188 -20.32 -3.01 -8.70
C GLY A 188 -19.14 -2.02 -8.74
N VAL A 189 -17.96 -2.45 -9.18
CA VAL A 189 -16.81 -1.59 -9.42
C VAL A 189 -16.79 -1.19 -10.89
N ASP A 190 -16.59 0.09 -11.18
CA ASP A 190 -16.49 0.56 -12.56
C ASP A 190 -15.20 0.01 -13.23
N LEU A 191 -15.22 -0.10 -14.56
CA LEU A 191 -14.12 -0.73 -15.31
C LEU A 191 -12.77 -0.03 -15.12
N HIS A 192 -12.75 1.30 -15.02
CA HIS A 192 -11.51 2.05 -14.83
C HIS A 192 -10.92 1.76 -13.45
N THR A 193 -11.74 1.76 -12.40
CA THR A 193 -11.29 1.35 -11.06
C THR A 193 -10.84 -0.12 -11.02
N ALA A 194 -11.57 -1.02 -11.69
CA ALA A 194 -11.25 -2.45 -11.71
C ALA A 194 -9.86 -2.72 -12.33
N TYR A 195 -9.46 -1.94 -13.33
CA TYR A 195 -8.17 -2.04 -14.01
C TYR A 195 -7.14 -0.97 -13.59
N ALA A 196 -7.44 -0.17 -12.56
CA ALA A 196 -6.45 0.73 -11.98
C ALA A 196 -5.34 -0.09 -11.29
N PRO A 197 -4.07 0.37 -11.33
CA PRO A 197 -2.94 -0.34 -10.72
C PRO A 197 -2.89 -0.17 -9.18
N ARG A 198 -4.02 -0.39 -8.52
CA ARG A 198 -4.21 -0.27 -7.07
C ARG A 198 -5.12 -1.37 -6.55
N GLN A 199 -5.08 -1.57 -5.23
CA GLN A 199 -6.01 -2.45 -4.54
C GLN A 199 -7.45 -1.90 -4.59
N VAL A 200 -8.42 -2.81 -4.53
CA VAL A 200 -9.84 -2.50 -4.38
C VAL A 200 -10.33 -3.19 -3.11
N VAL A 201 -10.79 -2.41 -2.13
CA VAL A 201 -11.38 -2.95 -0.90
C VAL A 201 -12.70 -3.61 -1.25
N THR A 202 -12.83 -4.89 -0.91
CA THR A 202 -13.98 -5.73 -1.26
C THR A 202 -14.90 -5.97 -0.07
N LYS A 203 -14.37 -5.87 1.15
CA LYS A 203 -15.16 -6.00 2.38
C LYS A 203 -14.59 -5.16 3.51
N ARG A 204 -15.48 -4.56 4.31
CA ARG A 204 -15.16 -3.85 5.56
C ARG A 204 -15.92 -4.48 6.72
N ALA A 205 -15.32 -4.44 7.90
CA ALA A 205 -16.01 -4.70 9.16
C ALA A 205 -16.92 -3.52 9.54
N ASP A 206 -17.73 -3.70 10.58
CA ASP A 206 -18.72 -2.71 11.04
C ASP A 206 -18.08 -1.40 11.50
N ASP A 207 -16.84 -1.45 11.98
CA ASP A 207 -16.04 -0.29 12.38
C ASP A 207 -15.39 0.45 11.19
N GLY A 208 -15.62 -0.03 9.97
CA GLY A 208 -15.06 0.51 8.73
C GLY A 208 -13.68 -0.05 8.35
N THR A 209 -13.07 -0.90 9.18
CA THR A 209 -11.77 -1.53 8.90
C THR A 209 -11.87 -2.43 7.67
N ALA A 210 -10.91 -2.33 6.75
CA ALA A 210 -10.87 -3.22 5.58
C ALA A 210 -10.46 -4.63 6.02
N VAL A 211 -11.31 -5.63 5.75
CA VAL A 211 -11.09 -7.04 6.11
C VAL A 211 -10.88 -7.94 4.88
N SER A 212 -11.11 -7.41 3.69
CA SER A 212 -10.77 -8.07 2.42
C SER A 212 -10.53 -7.01 1.33
N SER A 213 -9.62 -7.32 0.41
CA SER A 213 -9.36 -6.53 -0.78
C SER A 213 -8.87 -7.39 -1.93
N ALA A 214 -9.26 -7.04 -3.15
CA ALA A 214 -8.50 -7.46 -4.33
C ALA A 214 -7.18 -6.68 -4.34
N SER A 215 -6.07 -7.39 -4.14
CA SER A 215 -4.72 -6.81 -4.07
C SER A 215 -4.36 -6.00 -5.32
N SER A 216 -3.40 -5.10 -5.16
CA SER A 216 -2.83 -4.34 -6.28
C SER A 216 -2.31 -5.30 -7.36
N PRO A 217 -2.66 -5.10 -8.64
CA PRO A 217 -2.19 -5.96 -9.73
C PRO A 217 -0.67 -6.15 -9.78
N ASN A 218 0.10 -5.09 -9.48
CA ASN A 218 1.57 -5.17 -9.43
C ASN A 218 2.05 -6.17 -8.36
N LEU A 219 1.46 -6.13 -7.16
CA LEU A 219 1.83 -7.02 -6.07
C LEU A 219 1.42 -8.47 -6.36
N VAL A 220 0.27 -8.66 -7.01
CA VAL A 220 -0.17 -9.99 -7.46
C VAL A 220 0.81 -10.56 -8.49
N ALA A 221 1.20 -9.77 -9.49
CA ALA A 221 2.18 -10.19 -10.49
C ALA A 221 3.52 -10.58 -9.83
N GLU A 222 4.03 -9.73 -8.92
CA GLU A 222 5.26 -9.99 -8.15
C GLU A 222 5.17 -11.32 -7.39
N MET A 223 4.08 -11.55 -6.64
CA MET A 223 3.90 -12.79 -5.88
C MET A 223 3.77 -14.03 -6.77
N LEU A 224 3.14 -13.93 -7.95
CA LEU A 224 3.04 -15.04 -8.89
C LEU A 224 4.41 -15.40 -9.50
N GLU A 225 5.23 -14.40 -9.80
CA GLU A 225 6.62 -14.62 -10.24
C GLU A 225 7.46 -15.28 -9.15
N LEU A 226 7.29 -14.85 -7.88
CA LEU A 226 7.98 -15.48 -6.75
C LEU A 226 7.50 -16.92 -6.52
N LEU A 227 6.20 -17.18 -6.74
CA LEU A 227 5.62 -18.50 -6.57
C LEU A 227 6.11 -19.49 -7.61
N ASP A 228 6.56 -19.05 -8.78
CA ASP A 228 7.15 -19.90 -9.83
C ASP A 228 6.25 -21.11 -10.18
N VAL A 229 5.02 -20.81 -10.61
CA VAL A 229 4.03 -21.83 -10.97
C VAL A 229 4.32 -22.37 -12.37
N HIS A 230 4.38 -23.69 -12.51
CA HIS A 230 4.55 -24.37 -13.80
C HIS A 230 3.32 -25.18 -14.18
N PRO A 231 3.14 -25.47 -15.49
CA PRO A 231 2.07 -26.35 -15.94
C PRO A 231 2.06 -27.70 -15.22
N GLY A 232 0.87 -28.14 -14.80
CA GLY A 232 0.68 -29.40 -14.07
C GLY A 232 0.80 -29.29 -12.54
N HIS A 233 1.26 -28.17 -12.00
CA HIS A 233 1.35 -27.97 -10.55
C HIS A 233 -0.03 -28.03 -9.86
N ARG A 234 -0.03 -28.58 -8.65
CA ARG A 234 -1.12 -28.49 -7.68
C ARG A 234 -0.83 -27.31 -6.76
N VAL A 235 -1.68 -26.30 -6.81
CA VAL A 235 -1.52 -25.06 -6.07
C VAL A 235 -2.61 -24.93 -5.02
N LEU A 236 -2.21 -24.58 -3.80
CA LEU A 236 -3.10 -24.12 -2.75
C LEU A 236 -2.98 -22.60 -2.60
N GLU A 237 -4.09 -21.90 -2.71
CA GLU A 237 -4.23 -20.50 -2.32
C GLU A 237 -4.99 -20.40 -0.99
N ILE A 238 -4.50 -19.54 -0.10
CA ILE A 238 -5.17 -19.17 1.16
C ILE A 238 -5.56 -17.70 1.08
N GLY A 239 -6.87 -17.44 1.02
CA GLY A 239 -7.47 -16.13 0.82
C GLY A 239 -7.99 -15.95 -0.61
N ALA A 240 -9.08 -16.64 -0.97
CA ALA A 240 -9.67 -16.52 -2.30
C ALA A 240 -10.16 -15.08 -2.59
N ALA A 241 -10.70 -14.41 -1.56
CA ALA A 241 -11.36 -13.12 -1.65
C ALA A 241 -12.36 -13.06 -2.83
N THR A 242 -11.96 -12.44 -3.95
CA THR A 242 -12.80 -12.32 -5.14
C THR A 242 -12.59 -13.44 -6.16
N GLY A 243 -11.53 -14.24 -6.05
CA GLY A 243 -11.18 -15.33 -6.98
C GLY A 243 -10.26 -14.92 -8.14
N ILE A 244 -9.82 -13.65 -8.21
CA ILE A 244 -8.95 -13.16 -9.31
C ILE A 244 -7.63 -13.94 -9.35
N ASN A 245 -6.96 -14.07 -8.20
CA ASN A 245 -5.65 -14.71 -8.15
C ASN A 245 -5.76 -16.23 -8.39
N ALA A 246 -6.82 -16.88 -7.91
CA ALA A 246 -7.14 -18.26 -8.26
C ALA A 246 -7.31 -18.48 -9.79
N ALA A 247 -7.91 -17.53 -10.50
CA ALA A 247 -8.02 -17.58 -11.97
C ALA A 247 -6.65 -17.42 -12.67
N LEU A 248 -5.80 -16.51 -12.17
CA LEU A 248 -4.42 -16.36 -12.67
C LEU A 248 -3.61 -17.64 -12.45
N LEU A 249 -3.74 -18.26 -11.27
CA LEU A 249 -3.12 -19.57 -10.98
C LEU A 249 -3.63 -20.68 -11.90
N ALA A 250 -4.91 -20.66 -12.28
CA ALA A 250 -5.47 -21.63 -13.21
C ALA A 250 -4.87 -21.50 -14.63
N GLU A 251 -4.66 -20.27 -15.10
CA GLU A 251 -3.93 -20.03 -16.36
C GLU A 251 -2.49 -20.57 -16.30
N LEU A 252 -1.77 -20.30 -15.20
CA LEU A 252 -0.37 -20.71 -15.04
C LEU A 252 -0.20 -22.23 -14.91
N THR A 253 -1.07 -22.88 -14.13
CA THR A 253 -1.04 -24.33 -13.93
C THR A 253 -1.52 -25.11 -15.17
N GLY A 254 -2.30 -24.46 -16.03
CA GLY A 254 -2.81 -25.04 -17.26
C GLY A 254 -3.76 -26.23 -17.03
N PRO A 255 -4.18 -26.92 -18.11
CA PRO A 255 -5.27 -27.88 -18.08
C PRO A 255 -4.99 -29.17 -17.30
N THR A 256 -3.71 -29.45 -17.00
CA THR A 256 -3.29 -30.65 -16.25
C THR A 256 -3.04 -30.36 -14.78
N GLY A 257 -2.90 -29.09 -14.41
CA GLY A 257 -2.72 -28.66 -13.03
C GLY A 257 -4.02 -28.52 -12.28
N ARG A 258 -3.94 -28.11 -11.01
CA ARG A 258 -5.10 -27.97 -10.13
C ARG A 258 -4.90 -26.79 -9.19
N VAL A 259 -5.94 -26.00 -9.01
CA VAL A 259 -5.98 -24.91 -8.03
C VAL A 259 -7.06 -25.18 -7.01
N VAL A 260 -6.67 -25.18 -5.74
CA VAL A 260 -7.57 -25.14 -4.59
C VAL A 260 -7.39 -23.77 -3.95
N THR A 261 -8.48 -23.06 -3.68
CA THR A 261 -8.44 -21.78 -2.97
C THR A 261 -9.38 -21.82 -1.76
N ILE A 262 -8.91 -21.31 -0.62
CA ILE A 262 -9.67 -21.30 0.63
C ILE A 262 -10.05 -19.86 0.98
N GLU A 263 -11.29 -19.65 1.38
CA GLU A 263 -11.78 -18.37 1.89
C GLU A 263 -12.55 -18.60 3.19
N LEU A 264 -12.31 -17.74 4.18
CA LEU A 264 -12.91 -17.87 5.51
C LEU A 264 -14.37 -17.40 5.51
N ASP A 265 -14.66 -16.32 4.80
CA ASP A 265 -15.98 -15.71 4.77
C ASP A 265 -16.87 -16.35 3.69
N ASP A 266 -18.04 -16.86 4.08
CA ASP A 266 -18.94 -17.61 3.17
C ASP A 266 -19.47 -16.78 1.98
N ASP A 267 -19.75 -15.48 2.21
CA ASP A 267 -20.17 -14.55 1.17
C ASP A 267 -19.07 -14.33 0.12
N LEU A 268 -17.82 -14.17 0.57
CA LEU A 268 -16.66 -14.04 -0.32
C LEU A 268 -16.37 -15.35 -1.05
N ALA A 269 -16.42 -16.50 -0.38
CA ALA A 269 -16.26 -17.81 -1.01
C ALA A 269 -17.31 -18.05 -2.12
N THR A 270 -18.56 -17.64 -1.88
CA THR A 270 -19.64 -17.70 -2.86
C THR A 270 -19.41 -16.74 -4.04
N GLY A 271 -18.95 -15.52 -3.76
CA GLY A 271 -18.54 -14.54 -4.78
C GLY A 271 -17.42 -15.07 -5.67
N ALA A 272 -16.37 -15.65 -5.07
CA ALA A 272 -15.25 -16.24 -5.79
C ALA A 272 -15.68 -17.40 -6.70
N ARG A 273 -16.52 -18.32 -6.21
CA ARG A 273 -17.08 -19.42 -7.04
C ARG A 273 -17.83 -18.88 -8.25
N THR A 274 -18.66 -17.87 -8.03
CA THR A 274 -19.47 -17.25 -9.08
C THR A 274 -18.57 -16.57 -10.11
N GLY A 275 -17.63 -15.73 -9.67
CA GLY A 275 -16.69 -15.04 -10.54
C GLY A 275 -15.84 -16.01 -11.36
N LEU A 276 -15.31 -17.07 -10.73
CA LEU A 276 -14.54 -18.12 -11.41
C LEU A 276 -15.37 -18.85 -12.46
N ALA A 277 -16.60 -19.26 -12.14
CA ALA A 277 -17.49 -19.91 -13.11
C ALA A 277 -17.82 -18.99 -14.29
N THR A 278 -18.15 -17.72 -14.02
CA THR A 278 -18.44 -16.71 -15.07
C THR A 278 -17.23 -16.41 -15.94
N ALA A 279 -16.02 -16.38 -15.36
CA ALA A 279 -14.78 -16.13 -16.09
C ALA A 279 -14.24 -17.34 -16.86
N GLY A 280 -14.88 -18.52 -16.75
CA GLY A 280 -14.48 -19.73 -17.47
C GLY A 280 -13.56 -20.70 -16.70
N TYR A 281 -13.46 -20.54 -15.37
CA TYR A 281 -12.63 -21.36 -14.48
C TYR A 281 -13.43 -22.21 -13.48
N PRO A 282 -14.48 -22.96 -13.89
CA PRO A 282 -15.32 -23.72 -12.97
C PRO A 282 -14.59 -24.91 -12.31
N HIS A 283 -13.39 -25.26 -12.79
CA HIS A 283 -12.56 -26.34 -12.29
C HIS A 283 -11.69 -25.94 -11.10
N VAL A 284 -11.57 -24.65 -10.80
CA VAL A 284 -10.92 -24.16 -9.57
C VAL A 284 -11.79 -24.50 -8.37
N GLN A 285 -11.21 -25.20 -7.39
CA GLN A 285 -11.95 -25.67 -6.22
C GLN A 285 -11.92 -24.61 -5.11
N VAL A 286 -13.05 -23.94 -4.86
CA VAL A 286 -13.19 -22.96 -3.77
C VAL A 286 -13.76 -23.61 -2.51
N ILE A 287 -12.98 -23.60 -1.43
CA ILE A 287 -13.35 -24.09 -0.11
C ILE A 287 -13.74 -22.91 0.79
N CYS A 288 -14.90 -23.00 1.44
CA CYS A 288 -15.24 -22.09 2.54
C CYS A 288 -14.72 -22.74 3.84
N GLY A 289 -13.77 -22.10 4.50
CA GLY A 289 -13.13 -22.64 5.70
C GLY A 289 -11.87 -21.89 6.11
N ASP A 290 -11.26 -22.36 7.20
CA ASP A 290 -10.06 -21.74 7.75
C ASP A 290 -8.80 -22.14 6.95
N GLY A 291 -8.13 -21.15 6.36
CA GLY A 291 -6.92 -21.32 5.58
C GLY A 291 -5.71 -21.81 6.40
N ALA A 292 -5.67 -21.59 7.71
CA ALA A 292 -4.61 -22.10 8.58
C ALA A 292 -4.55 -23.63 8.62
N LEU A 293 -5.69 -24.29 8.34
CA LEU A 293 -5.81 -25.75 8.30
C LEU A 293 -5.45 -26.34 6.92
N GLY A 294 -5.23 -25.49 5.92
CA GLY A 294 -5.04 -25.89 4.53
C GLY A 294 -6.20 -26.75 4.02
N HIS A 295 -5.91 -27.62 3.04
CA HIS A 295 -6.89 -28.57 2.53
C HIS A 295 -6.23 -29.93 2.28
N PRO A 296 -6.17 -30.82 3.29
CA PRO A 296 -5.40 -32.06 3.22
C PRO A 296 -5.92 -33.05 2.16
N ALA A 297 -7.21 -32.99 1.79
CA ALA A 297 -7.80 -33.91 0.81
C ALA A 297 -7.23 -33.78 -0.61
N ARG A 298 -6.49 -32.69 -0.92
CA ARG A 298 -5.81 -32.48 -2.19
C ARG A 298 -4.29 -32.31 -2.06
N ALA A 299 -3.76 -32.43 -0.85
CA ALA A 299 -2.33 -32.43 -0.60
C ALA A 299 -1.65 -33.69 -1.20
N PRO A 300 -0.34 -33.68 -1.41
CA PRO A 300 0.55 -32.53 -1.25
C PRO A 300 0.39 -31.49 -2.38
N TYR A 301 0.81 -30.25 -2.12
CA TYR A 301 0.81 -29.13 -3.07
C TYR A 301 2.23 -28.81 -3.51
N ASP A 302 2.41 -28.57 -4.80
CA ASP A 302 3.71 -28.19 -5.35
C ASP A 302 4.01 -26.71 -5.05
N ARG A 303 2.95 -25.91 -4.89
CA ARG A 303 3.00 -24.49 -4.51
C ARG A 303 1.90 -24.15 -3.50
N ILE A 304 2.24 -23.35 -2.50
CA ILE A 304 1.27 -22.73 -1.59
C ILE A 304 1.46 -21.22 -1.64
N THR A 305 0.37 -20.46 -1.76
CA THR A 305 0.41 -19.00 -1.66
C THR A 305 -0.61 -18.51 -0.65
N VAL A 306 -0.21 -17.54 0.17
CA VAL A 306 -1.08 -16.88 1.15
C VAL A 306 -1.30 -15.44 0.71
N THR A 307 -2.53 -14.96 0.72
CA THR A 307 -2.89 -13.59 0.29
C THR A 307 -3.46 -12.75 1.44
N ALA A 308 -3.05 -13.08 2.67
CA ALA A 308 -3.30 -12.35 3.91
C ALA A 308 -2.01 -12.30 4.76
N GLY A 309 -1.89 -11.32 5.66
CA GLY A 309 -0.75 -11.17 6.55
C GLY A 309 -0.75 -12.25 7.64
N ALA A 310 0.02 -13.31 7.44
CA ALA A 310 0.11 -14.43 8.39
C ALA A 310 1.06 -14.09 9.55
N TRP A 311 0.74 -14.54 10.76
CA TRP A 311 1.63 -14.40 11.93
C TRP A 311 2.72 -15.46 12.00
N ASP A 312 2.41 -16.66 11.52
CA ASP A 312 3.21 -17.87 11.61
C ASP A 312 2.99 -18.69 10.32
N ILE A 313 3.94 -19.58 9.99
CA ILE A 313 3.74 -20.60 8.97
C ILE A 313 2.99 -21.76 9.64
N SER A 314 1.69 -21.90 9.33
CA SER A 314 0.85 -22.89 9.99
C SER A 314 1.38 -24.33 9.80
N ALA A 315 1.25 -25.17 10.82
CA ALA A 315 1.68 -26.57 10.77
C ALA A 315 1.08 -27.34 9.58
N ALA A 316 -0.15 -27.01 9.18
CA ALA A 316 -0.80 -27.61 8.02
C ALA A 316 -0.06 -27.31 6.71
N TRP A 317 0.52 -26.12 6.55
CA TRP A 317 1.22 -25.73 5.33
C TRP A 317 2.53 -26.49 5.19
N TRP A 318 3.27 -26.64 6.30
CA TRP A 318 4.44 -27.52 6.37
C TRP A 318 4.11 -28.95 5.93
N GLN A 319 3.04 -29.54 6.48
CA GLN A 319 2.64 -30.92 6.22
C GLN A 319 2.09 -31.14 4.80
N GLN A 320 1.46 -30.11 4.22
CA GLN A 320 0.77 -30.22 2.94
C GLN A 320 1.64 -29.76 1.77
N LEU A 321 2.80 -29.13 1.99
CA LEU A 321 3.73 -28.80 0.93
C LEU A 321 4.48 -30.06 0.46
N ALA A 322 4.59 -30.23 -0.85
CA ALA A 322 5.37 -31.31 -1.44
C ALA A 322 6.86 -31.13 -1.17
N ALA A 323 7.64 -32.22 -1.22
CA ALA A 323 9.10 -32.12 -1.19
C ALA A 323 9.60 -31.26 -2.36
N GLY A 324 10.47 -30.28 -2.07
CA GLY A 324 10.91 -29.28 -3.06
C GLY A 324 9.80 -28.31 -3.49
N GLY A 325 8.66 -28.29 -2.78
CA GLY A 325 7.61 -27.31 -2.98
C GLY A 325 8.02 -25.93 -2.49
N ARG A 326 7.28 -24.92 -2.94
CA ARG A 326 7.50 -23.51 -2.57
C ARG A 326 6.27 -22.91 -1.90
N LEU A 327 6.51 -22.15 -0.83
CA LEU A 327 5.51 -21.33 -0.15
C LEU A 327 5.79 -19.85 -0.40
N VAL A 328 4.81 -19.07 -0.84
CA VAL A 328 4.90 -17.59 -0.85
C VAL A 328 3.91 -17.04 0.15
N VAL A 329 4.42 -16.33 1.16
CA VAL A 329 3.60 -15.83 2.28
C VAL A 329 3.96 -14.39 2.65
N PRO A 330 2.98 -13.48 2.76
CA PRO A 330 3.12 -12.26 3.52
C PRO A 330 3.20 -12.60 5.02
N LEU A 331 4.41 -12.67 5.56
CA LEU A 331 4.67 -13.07 6.94
C LEU A 331 4.96 -11.85 7.82
N ARG A 332 4.27 -11.77 8.97
CA ARG A 332 4.53 -10.78 10.02
C ARG A 332 5.77 -11.20 10.82
N LEU A 333 6.85 -10.46 10.64
CA LEU A 333 8.13 -10.69 11.30
C LEU A 333 8.24 -9.99 12.66
N HIS A 334 7.23 -9.19 13.05
CA HIS A 334 7.18 -8.49 14.34
C HIS A 334 5.73 -8.20 14.76
N GLY A 335 5.45 -8.15 16.07
CA GLY A 335 4.11 -7.89 16.64
C GLY A 335 3.45 -6.61 16.15
N SER A 336 4.26 -5.57 15.88
CA SER A 336 3.83 -4.28 15.29
C SER A 336 3.20 -4.37 13.89
N GLY A 337 3.14 -5.56 13.29
CA GLY A 337 2.56 -5.78 11.96
C GLY A 337 3.56 -5.53 10.84
N LEU A 338 4.86 -5.53 11.12
CA LEU A 338 5.92 -5.52 10.10
C LEU A 338 5.82 -6.80 9.28
N THR A 339 5.48 -6.65 8.00
CA THR A 339 5.24 -7.78 7.09
C THR A 339 6.22 -7.72 5.92
N ARG A 340 6.63 -8.89 5.43
CA ARG A 340 7.31 -9.07 4.15
C ARG A 340 6.68 -10.22 3.38
N VAL A 341 6.61 -10.11 2.05
CA VAL A 341 6.38 -11.31 1.22
C VAL A 341 7.69 -12.09 1.17
N LEU A 342 7.60 -13.38 1.52
CA LEU A 342 8.73 -14.30 1.57
C LEU A 342 8.43 -15.53 0.71
N PRO A 343 9.21 -15.78 -0.37
CA PRO A 343 9.25 -17.07 -1.04
C PRO A 343 10.17 -18.04 -0.30
N PHE A 344 9.61 -19.10 0.24
CA PHE A 344 10.32 -20.17 0.91
C PHE A 344 10.39 -21.42 0.04
N ASP A 345 11.60 -21.90 -0.20
CA ASP A 345 11.83 -23.22 -0.78
C ASP A 345 12.02 -24.26 0.32
N LEU A 346 11.25 -25.36 0.26
CA LEU A 346 11.44 -26.48 1.19
C LEU A 346 12.65 -27.32 0.76
N ASP A 347 13.71 -27.24 1.55
CA ASP A 347 14.95 -27.98 1.31
C ASP A 347 14.85 -29.46 1.72
N GLN A 348 15.88 -30.25 1.36
CA GLN A 348 15.94 -31.68 1.68
C GLN A 348 16.08 -31.97 3.18
N LEU A 349 16.45 -30.97 3.98
CA LEU A 349 16.58 -31.06 5.44
C LEU A 349 15.27 -30.69 6.14
N GLY A 350 14.21 -30.37 5.39
CA GLY A 350 12.91 -29.98 5.94
C GLY A 350 12.86 -28.54 6.44
N ARG A 351 13.78 -27.68 5.99
CA ARG A 351 13.80 -26.24 6.31
C ARG A 351 13.23 -25.45 5.14
N MET A 352 12.66 -24.29 5.44
CA MET A 352 12.19 -23.35 4.45
C MET A 352 13.15 -22.16 4.40
N VAL A 353 13.80 -21.91 3.27
CA VAL A 353 14.78 -20.81 3.13
C VAL A 353 14.24 -19.78 2.15
N SER A 354 14.29 -18.51 2.55
CA SER A 354 14.03 -17.36 1.70
C SER A 354 15.26 -16.44 1.65
N THR A 355 15.79 -16.20 0.47
CA THR A 355 16.88 -15.23 0.23
C THR A 355 16.37 -13.90 -0.32
N THR A 356 15.05 -13.72 -0.33
CA THR A 356 14.41 -12.51 -0.88
C THR A 356 13.23 -12.09 -0.01
N ALA A 357 13.04 -10.80 0.18
CA ALA A 357 11.98 -10.27 1.00
C ALA A 357 11.44 -9.03 0.32
N TYR A 358 10.13 -8.94 0.14
CA TYR A 358 9.51 -7.77 -0.49
C TYR A 358 8.65 -7.02 0.51
N VAL A 359 8.81 -5.70 0.56
CA VAL A 359 7.92 -4.82 1.33
C VAL A 359 6.50 -4.96 0.82
N CYS A 360 5.55 -5.17 1.72
CA CYS A 360 4.14 -5.31 1.37
C CYS A 360 3.21 -4.86 2.50
N GLY A 361 1.93 -4.71 2.15
CA GLY A 361 0.84 -4.55 3.08
C GLY A 361 -0.30 -5.50 2.71
N PHE A 362 -0.79 -6.24 3.70
CA PHE A 362 -1.92 -7.15 3.57
C PHE A 362 -2.86 -6.97 4.75
N VAL A 363 -4.14 -7.27 4.55
CA VAL A 363 -5.07 -7.44 5.67
C VAL A 363 -4.59 -8.60 6.55
N PRO A 364 -4.68 -8.52 7.88
CA PRO A 364 -4.27 -9.62 8.76
C PRO A 364 -5.05 -10.90 8.47
N MET A 365 -4.38 -12.04 8.59
CA MET A 365 -5.04 -13.34 8.56
C MET A 365 -6.00 -13.47 9.74
N ARG A 366 -7.22 -13.96 9.46
CA ARG A 366 -8.28 -14.24 10.45
C ARG A 366 -8.47 -15.75 10.61
N GLY A 367 -9.18 -16.15 11.67
CA GLY A 367 -9.47 -17.56 11.98
C GLY A 367 -8.64 -18.09 13.14
N THR A 368 -8.35 -19.39 13.15
CA THR A 368 -7.62 -20.04 14.26
C THR A 368 -6.17 -19.57 14.40
N ALA A 369 -5.56 -19.08 13.32
CA ALA A 369 -4.22 -18.49 13.32
C ALA A 369 -4.22 -16.95 13.45
N GLU A 370 -5.37 -16.35 13.76
CA GLU A 370 -5.47 -14.90 13.97
C GLU A 370 -4.61 -14.47 15.15
N GLN A 371 -3.93 -13.33 14.99
CA GLN A 371 -3.19 -12.71 16.08
C GLN A 371 -3.58 -11.26 16.27
N ALA A 372 -3.90 -10.95 17.53
CA ALA A 372 -4.25 -9.61 17.97
C ALA A 372 -3.07 -8.66 17.73
N GLU A 373 -3.39 -7.45 17.26
CA GLU A 373 -2.43 -6.36 17.22
C GLU A 373 -2.46 -5.61 18.56
N HIS A 374 -1.30 -5.25 19.10
CA HIS A 374 -1.21 -4.39 20.28
C HIS A 374 -1.01 -2.96 19.82
N HIS A 375 -1.98 -2.11 20.15
CA HIS A 375 -2.01 -0.71 19.77
C HIS A 375 -2.07 0.19 21.00
N VAL A 376 -1.18 1.17 21.05
CA VAL A 376 -1.26 2.28 22.00
C VAL A 376 -1.64 3.54 21.23
N ARG A 377 -2.75 4.17 21.61
CA ARG A 377 -3.17 5.43 21.00
C ARG A 377 -2.44 6.59 21.68
N LEU A 378 -1.66 7.34 20.89
CA LEU A 378 -0.88 8.47 21.35
C LEU A 378 -1.62 9.82 21.19
N ALA A 379 -2.53 9.90 20.21
CA ALA A 379 -3.41 11.04 19.96
C ALA A 379 -4.64 10.62 19.11
N GLU A 380 -5.54 11.54 18.78
CA GLU A 380 -6.82 11.27 18.08
C GLU A 380 -6.67 10.35 16.85
N ASP A 381 -5.67 10.58 16.00
CA ASP A 381 -5.36 9.77 14.82
C ASP A 381 -3.89 9.30 14.80
N VAL A 382 -3.26 9.11 15.97
CA VAL A 382 -1.89 8.59 16.08
C VAL A 382 -1.88 7.31 16.91
N ILE A 383 -1.49 6.21 16.29
CA ILE A 383 -1.43 4.88 16.90
C ILE A 383 -0.01 4.35 16.79
N LEU A 384 0.55 3.88 17.91
CA LEU A 384 1.77 3.11 17.96
C LEU A 384 1.43 1.62 18.02
N LYS A 385 1.91 0.86 17.05
CA LYS A 385 1.78 -0.61 16.98
C LYS A 385 3.01 -1.28 17.57
N LEU A 386 2.80 -2.23 18.46
CA LEU A 386 3.83 -2.82 19.34
C LEU A 386 3.84 -4.34 19.26
N ASP A 387 4.92 -4.95 19.77
CA ASP A 387 4.89 -6.38 20.11
C ASP A 387 4.37 -6.57 21.54
N PRO A 388 3.30 -7.34 21.75
CA PRO A 388 2.85 -7.67 23.10
C PRO A 388 3.95 -8.31 23.97
N ALA A 389 4.93 -8.99 23.35
CA ALA A 389 6.04 -9.61 24.06
C ALA A 389 6.98 -8.59 24.73
N ASP A 390 6.99 -7.34 24.27
CA ASP A 390 7.80 -6.25 24.85
C ASP A 390 7.25 -5.75 26.19
N LEU A 391 6.04 -6.16 26.61
CA LEU A 391 5.36 -5.72 27.83
C LEU A 391 5.39 -4.19 28.03
N PRO A 392 4.92 -3.40 27.06
CA PRO A 392 4.99 -1.94 27.13
C PRO A 392 4.11 -1.36 28.26
N ASP A 393 4.49 -0.19 28.77
CA ASP A 393 3.61 0.62 29.62
C ASP A 393 2.70 1.49 28.74
N ASP A 394 1.54 0.93 28.38
CA ASP A 394 0.55 1.59 27.52
C ASP A 394 0.13 2.97 28.05
N THR A 395 0.06 3.14 29.37
CA THR A 395 -0.39 4.40 29.98
C THR A 395 0.68 5.45 29.82
N ALA A 396 1.93 5.11 30.09
CA ALA A 396 3.05 6.03 29.95
C ALA A 396 3.28 6.40 28.48
N LEU A 397 3.25 5.43 27.57
CA LEU A 397 3.36 5.66 26.13
C LEU A 397 2.24 6.54 25.58
N ALA A 398 0.99 6.37 26.03
CA ALA A 398 -0.13 7.23 25.61
C ALA A 398 0.11 8.72 25.91
N HIS A 399 1.00 9.04 26.86
CA HIS A 399 1.39 10.40 27.20
C HIS A 399 2.70 10.87 26.54
N ALA A 400 3.37 10.04 25.73
CA ALA A 400 4.65 10.39 25.12
C ALA A 400 4.57 11.72 24.34
N LEU A 401 3.56 11.90 23.48
CA LEU A 401 3.37 13.10 22.67
C LEU A 401 3.00 14.38 23.45
N THR A 402 2.75 14.27 24.77
CA THR A 402 2.58 15.47 25.61
C THR A 402 3.91 16.17 25.90
N HIS A 403 5.03 15.47 25.68
CA HIS A 403 6.37 16.02 25.79
C HIS A 403 6.78 16.71 24.47
N PRO A 404 7.60 17.78 24.54
CA PRO A 404 8.13 18.46 23.36
C PRO A 404 8.86 17.50 22.41
N ALA A 405 8.72 17.76 21.11
CA ALA A 405 9.47 17.05 20.09
C ALA A 405 10.96 17.45 20.14
N HIS A 406 11.85 16.46 20.13
CA HIS A 406 13.29 16.67 20.00
C HIS A 406 13.78 16.06 18.68
N ALA A 407 14.11 16.92 17.72
CA ALA A 407 14.63 16.51 16.42
C ALA A 407 16.17 16.43 16.42
N HIS A 408 16.70 15.33 15.92
CA HIS A 408 18.14 15.09 15.72
C HIS A 408 18.37 14.64 14.27
N TRP A 409 19.29 15.29 13.58
CA TRP A 409 19.62 14.96 12.20
C TRP A 409 20.97 14.26 12.16
N THR A 410 20.98 13.05 11.61
CA THR A 410 22.08 12.09 11.77
C THR A 410 23.28 12.40 10.87
N GLY A 411 23.10 13.19 9.81
CA GLY A 411 24.09 13.33 8.74
C GLY A 411 24.15 12.13 7.78
N ILE A 412 23.36 11.07 8.03
CA ILE A 412 23.28 9.90 7.14
C ILE A 412 22.41 10.28 5.94
N HIS A 413 22.97 10.14 4.75
CA HIS A 413 22.25 10.33 3.50
C HIS A 413 21.81 8.99 2.92
N VAL A 414 20.62 9.00 2.33
CA VAL A 414 20.06 7.88 1.57
C VAL A 414 19.53 8.40 0.24
N HIS A 415 19.80 7.66 -0.82
CA HIS A 415 19.26 7.97 -2.13
C HIS A 415 17.91 7.25 -2.35
N ASP A 416 17.12 7.76 -3.29
CA ASP A 416 15.84 7.14 -3.64
C ASP A 416 16.02 5.79 -4.36
N ASP A 417 17.13 5.62 -5.08
CA ASP A 417 17.52 4.38 -5.76
C ASP A 417 18.39 3.43 -4.91
N GLU A 418 18.83 3.86 -3.72
CA GLU A 418 19.59 3.02 -2.80
C GLU A 418 18.67 1.96 -2.13
N PRO A 419 19.10 0.68 -2.08
CA PRO A 419 18.35 -0.41 -1.46
C PRO A 419 18.32 -0.29 0.07
N ALA A 420 17.42 0.55 0.56
CA ALA A 420 17.22 0.85 1.98
C ALA A 420 15.84 0.42 2.50
N GLU A 421 15.04 -0.28 1.69
CA GLU A 421 13.65 -0.67 1.97
C GLU A 421 13.47 -1.60 3.19
N HIS A 422 14.57 -2.16 3.70
CA HIS A 422 14.59 -3.07 4.83
C HIS A 422 15.11 -2.45 6.14
N LEU A 423 15.34 -1.13 6.19
CA LEU A 423 15.79 -0.45 7.42
C LEU A 423 14.88 -0.72 8.63
N ASP A 424 13.56 -0.72 8.47
CA ASP A 424 12.60 -1.09 9.52
C ASP A 424 12.81 -2.50 10.05
N LEU A 425 12.99 -3.48 9.16
CA LEU A 425 13.23 -4.87 9.55
C LEU A 425 14.60 -5.01 10.21
N TRP A 426 15.62 -4.30 9.73
CA TRP A 426 16.95 -4.29 10.35
C TRP A 426 16.89 -3.71 11.75
N LEU A 427 16.19 -2.59 11.96
CA LEU A 427 15.97 -2.01 13.28
C LEU A 427 15.22 -2.98 14.21
N ALA A 428 14.20 -3.66 13.70
CA ALA A 428 13.40 -4.63 14.46
C ALA A 428 14.17 -5.92 14.85
N THR A 429 15.25 -6.23 14.14
CA THR A 429 16.03 -7.47 14.32
C THR A 429 17.45 -7.21 14.83
N SER A 430 17.83 -5.95 14.99
CA SER A 430 19.11 -5.59 15.58
C SER A 430 19.06 -5.83 17.08
N ASP A 431 20.06 -6.56 17.60
CA ASP A 431 20.26 -6.70 19.04
C ASP A 431 20.49 -5.30 19.65
N SER A 432 19.46 -4.80 20.32
CA SER A 432 19.40 -3.46 20.87
C SER A 432 18.61 -3.47 22.17
N ALA A 433 18.95 -2.54 23.07
CA ALA A 433 18.23 -2.36 24.33
C ALA A 433 16.90 -1.60 24.15
N THR A 434 16.45 -1.39 22.92
CA THR A 434 15.24 -0.63 22.57
C THR A 434 14.23 -1.55 21.90
N SER A 435 12.96 -1.40 22.25
CA SER A 435 11.89 -2.14 21.59
C SER A 435 11.49 -1.45 20.28
N PHE A 436 11.01 -2.23 19.32
CA PHE A 436 10.63 -1.75 17.99
C PHE A 436 9.11 -1.59 17.88
N GLY A 437 8.67 -0.52 17.25
CA GLY A 437 7.26 -0.24 17.00
C GLY A 437 7.03 0.36 15.62
N ARG A 438 5.77 0.54 15.27
CA ARG A 438 5.38 1.23 14.02
C ARG A 438 4.28 2.24 14.27
N LEU A 439 4.47 3.47 13.84
CA LEU A 439 3.47 4.51 13.88
C LEU A 439 2.53 4.42 12.68
N ALA A 440 1.24 4.30 12.97
CA ALA A 440 0.17 4.62 12.05
C ALA A 440 -0.32 6.03 12.37
N VAL A 441 -0.12 6.95 11.43
CA VAL A 441 -0.43 8.37 11.61
C VAL A 441 -1.47 8.80 10.58
N GLY A 442 -2.61 9.25 11.08
CA GLY A 442 -3.66 9.86 10.29
C GLY A 442 -3.27 11.24 9.78
N THR A 443 -4.08 11.76 8.87
CA THR A 443 -3.71 12.98 8.16
C THR A 443 -3.90 14.25 8.95
N VAL A 444 -4.68 14.23 10.03
CA VAL A 444 -4.91 15.40 10.89
C VAL A 444 -3.65 15.66 11.72
N ALA A 445 -3.11 14.62 12.38
CA ALA A 445 -1.85 14.73 13.12
C ALA A 445 -0.69 15.22 12.25
N ARG A 446 -0.56 14.69 11.02
CA ARG A 446 0.49 15.12 10.09
C ARG A 446 0.32 16.57 9.64
N SER A 447 -0.89 16.96 9.22
CA SER A 447 -1.15 18.30 8.69
C SER A 447 -1.01 19.39 9.75
N ASN A 448 -1.26 19.05 11.02
CA ASN A 448 -1.09 19.97 12.14
C ASN A 448 0.34 19.95 12.72
N GLY A 449 1.27 19.19 12.12
CA GLY A 449 2.66 19.11 12.54
C GLY A 449 2.88 18.39 13.88
N LEU A 450 1.92 17.60 14.35
CA LEU A 450 2.05 16.86 15.62
C LEU A 450 3.12 15.77 15.51
N ILE A 451 3.11 15.01 14.42
CA ILE A 451 4.02 13.91 14.14
C ILE A 451 4.02 13.61 12.63
N ASP A 452 5.21 13.42 12.04
CA ASP A 452 5.36 13.15 10.60
C ASP A 452 6.51 12.16 10.35
N PRO A 453 6.29 10.85 10.57
CA PRO A 453 7.33 9.85 10.40
C PRO A 453 7.59 9.57 8.92
N ALA A 454 8.79 9.10 8.61
CA ALA A 454 9.16 8.61 7.29
C ALA A 454 8.32 7.38 6.92
N LEU A 455 7.28 7.60 6.11
CA LEU A 455 6.38 6.53 5.65
C LEU A 455 7.06 5.54 4.70
N ARG A 456 8.23 5.88 4.14
CA ARG A 456 9.09 4.95 3.37
C ARG A 456 9.36 3.65 4.14
N TRP A 457 9.54 3.75 5.45
CA TRP A 457 9.72 2.61 6.37
C TRP A 457 8.51 2.40 7.27
N ALA A 458 7.34 2.76 6.73
CA ALA A 458 6.04 2.46 7.28
C ALA A 458 5.89 2.82 8.77
N GLY A 459 6.46 3.98 9.15
CA GLY A 459 6.41 4.53 10.50
C GLY A 459 7.36 3.88 11.51
N ALA A 460 8.48 3.29 11.06
CA ALA A 460 9.48 2.68 11.92
C ALA A 460 9.82 3.55 13.14
N SER A 461 9.66 2.95 14.32
CA SER A 461 9.79 3.62 15.60
C SER A 461 10.55 2.74 16.59
N LEU A 462 11.23 3.38 17.51
CA LEU A 462 11.83 2.75 18.69
C LEU A 462 11.15 3.33 19.93
N TYR A 463 11.09 2.56 20.99
CA TYR A 463 10.55 3.05 22.24
C TYR A 463 11.20 2.39 23.45
N ASN A 464 11.09 3.06 24.58
CA ASN A 464 11.42 2.53 25.89
C ASN A 464 10.46 3.13 26.92
N HIS A 465 9.75 2.28 27.67
CA HIS A 465 8.84 2.66 28.75
C HIS A 465 7.80 3.75 28.42
N ASP A 466 8.19 5.02 28.39
CA ASP A 466 7.35 6.21 28.22
C ASP A 466 7.85 7.17 27.12
N THR A 467 8.93 6.81 26.43
CA THR A 467 9.59 7.63 25.42
C THR A 467 9.59 6.90 24.08
N ILE A 468 9.27 7.62 23.02
CA ILE A 468 9.23 7.13 21.64
C ILE A 468 10.22 7.91 20.78
N ALA A 469 10.79 7.23 19.79
CA ALA A 469 11.60 7.78 18.72
C ALA A 469 11.03 7.28 17.39
N TYR A 470 11.00 8.13 16.37
CA TYR A 470 10.63 7.70 15.03
C TYR A 470 11.55 8.30 13.99
N ILE A 471 11.72 7.53 12.91
CA ILE A 471 12.57 7.94 11.79
C ILE A 471 11.84 9.02 11.00
N VAL A 472 12.54 10.10 10.68
CA VAL A 472 12.09 11.16 9.77
C VAL A 472 13.08 11.32 8.62
N VAL A 473 12.65 11.96 7.55
CA VAL A 473 13.53 12.30 6.43
C VAL A 473 13.37 13.76 6.07
N ARG A 474 14.46 14.39 5.64
CA ARG A 474 14.38 15.69 4.96
C ARG A 474 15.09 15.65 3.61
N PRO A 475 14.54 16.30 2.57
CA PRO A 475 15.23 16.48 1.31
C PRO A 475 16.53 17.27 1.49
N ARG A 476 17.57 16.92 0.73
CA ARG A 476 18.83 17.69 0.64
C ARG A 476 19.01 18.32 -0.73
N SER A 477 19.53 17.58 -1.70
CA SER A 477 19.75 18.06 -3.07
C SER A 477 19.61 16.89 -4.04
N GLY A 478 18.90 17.10 -5.16
CA GLY A 478 18.55 15.99 -6.06
C GLY A 478 17.74 14.92 -5.32
N ASP A 479 18.01 13.65 -5.64
CA ASP A 479 17.29 12.48 -5.10
C ASP A 479 17.90 11.97 -3.79
N THR A 480 18.45 12.89 -2.98
CA THR A 480 19.13 12.57 -1.72
C THR A 480 18.32 13.09 -0.54
N ASN A 481 18.03 12.19 0.39
CA ASN A 481 17.36 12.48 1.65
C ASN A 481 18.32 12.26 2.83
N GLU A 482 18.21 13.08 3.86
CA GLU A 482 18.92 12.85 5.13
C GLU A 482 17.98 12.19 6.14
N LEU A 483 18.48 11.16 6.83
CA LEU A 483 17.78 10.53 7.94
C LEU A 483 17.85 11.40 9.20
N GLY A 484 16.71 11.53 9.87
CA GLY A 484 16.61 12.13 11.19
C GLY A 484 15.84 11.23 12.14
N ILE A 485 15.88 11.63 13.41
CA ILE A 485 15.17 11.01 14.51
C ILE A 485 14.37 12.13 15.18
N VAL A 486 13.08 11.91 15.44
CA VAL A 486 12.32 12.76 16.35
C VAL A 486 11.90 11.93 17.55
N THR A 487 12.15 12.47 18.75
CA THR A 487 11.79 11.84 20.02
C THR A 487 10.77 12.64 20.81
N HIS A 488 9.94 11.93 21.57
CA HIS A 488 9.05 12.48 22.58
C HIS A 488 9.08 11.60 23.83
N GLY A 489 9.10 12.23 25.01
CA GLY A 489 9.12 11.55 26.31
C GLY A 489 10.26 12.06 27.20
N PRO A 490 10.27 11.72 28.49
CA PRO A 490 11.24 12.24 29.45
C PRO A 490 12.69 11.81 29.16
N ASP A 491 12.89 10.65 28.53
CA ASP A 491 14.22 10.10 28.21
C ASP A 491 14.65 10.37 26.76
N SER A 492 14.08 11.41 26.11
CA SER A 492 14.30 11.73 24.70
C SER A 492 15.77 11.77 24.27
N HIS A 493 16.65 12.37 25.08
CA HIS A 493 18.09 12.43 24.78
C HIS A 493 18.74 11.04 24.72
N LYS A 494 18.39 10.16 25.65
CA LYS A 494 18.94 8.80 25.74
C LYS A 494 18.46 7.96 24.57
N LEU A 495 17.15 7.96 24.30
CA LEU A 495 16.59 7.19 23.19
C LEU A 495 17.08 7.73 21.83
N THR A 496 17.25 9.04 21.69
CA THR A 496 17.87 9.64 20.49
C THR A 496 19.27 9.11 20.26
N ALA A 497 20.11 9.06 21.30
CA ALA A 497 21.48 8.56 21.17
C ALA A 497 21.51 7.06 20.80
N GLN A 498 20.59 6.26 21.35
CA GLN A 498 20.46 4.83 21.01
C GLN A 498 20.01 4.64 19.55
N ALA A 499 19.01 5.38 19.12
CA ALA A 499 18.53 5.37 17.74
C ALA A 499 19.62 5.83 16.75
N ASP A 500 20.39 6.86 17.11
CA ASP A 500 21.49 7.38 16.30
C ASP A 500 22.62 6.36 16.13
N ASP A 501 23.02 5.65 17.20
CA ASP A 501 24.02 4.57 17.10
C ASP A 501 23.53 3.41 16.21
N LEU A 502 22.26 3.04 16.31
CA LEU A 502 21.65 2.02 15.45
C LEU A 502 21.67 2.46 13.98
N LEU A 503 21.23 3.67 13.66
CA LEU A 503 21.26 4.17 12.28
C LEU A 503 22.68 4.27 11.73
N HIS A 504 23.66 4.67 12.54
CA HIS A 504 25.06 4.70 12.13
C HIS A 504 25.65 3.29 11.93
N ARG A 505 25.20 2.31 12.71
CA ARG A 505 25.57 0.90 12.50
C ARG A 505 24.98 0.36 11.21
N TRP A 506 23.69 0.58 10.97
CA TRP A 506 23.07 0.29 9.68
C TRP A 506 23.78 0.99 8.52
N HIS A 507 24.18 2.25 8.70
CA HIS A 507 24.91 3.01 7.68
C HIS A 507 26.27 2.39 7.36
N ARG A 508 26.98 1.82 8.36
CA ARG A 508 28.26 1.11 8.13
C ARG A 508 28.06 -0.24 7.45
N GLU A 509 27.01 -0.97 7.81
CA GLU A 509 26.76 -2.33 7.34
C GLU A 509 26.04 -2.37 5.98
N ARG A 510 25.20 -1.36 5.69
CA ARG A 510 24.33 -1.26 4.50
C ARG A 510 23.67 -2.59 4.10
N PRO A 511 22.99 -3.29 5.03
CA PRO A 511 22.37 -4.55 4.73
C PRO A 511 21.17 -4.31 3.79
N THR A 512 21.16 -5.02 2.67
CA THR A 512 20.16 -4.81 1.61
C THR A 512 19.08 -5.87 1.61
N GLN A 513 19.44 -7.14 1.81
CA GLN A 513 18.52 -8.26 1.65
C GLN A 513 18.76 -9.33 2.72
N PRO A 514 17.80 -9.56 3.63
CA PRO A 514 17.95 -10.63 4.62
C PRO A 514 17.78 -12.02 3.97
N THR A 515 18.49 -12.99 4.54
CA THR A 515 18.17 -14.41 4.39
C THR A 515 17.37 -14.85 5.62
N ILE A 516 16.16 -15.37 5.39
CA ILE A 516 15.25 -15.84 6.43
C ILE A 516 15.14 -17.35 6.30
N THR A 517 15.44 -18.07 7.38
CA THR A 517 15.26 -19.52 7.43
C THR A 517 14.20 -19.86 8.46
N ALA A 518 13.19 -20.61 8.03
CA ALA A 518 12.13 -21.14 8.85
C ALA A 518 12.37 -22.62 9.15
N HIS A 519 12.18 -22.99 10.40
CA HIS A 519 12.24 -24.36 10.91
C HIS A 519 10.91 -24.71 11.59
N PRO A 520 10.45 -25.96 11.55
CA PRO A 520 9.40 -26.40 12.46
C PRO A 520 9.81 -26.16 13.92
N ALA A 521 8.92 -25.64 14.77
CA ALA A 521 9.24 -25.21 16.14
C ALA A 521 9.89 -26.30 17.04
N GLU A 522 9.69 -27.58 16.75
CA GLU A 522 10.28 -28.70 17.51
C GLU A 522 11.73 -29.04 17.08
N THR A 523 12.32 -28.30 16.14
CA THR A 523 13.66 -28.58 15.61
C THR A 523 14.74 -28.04 16.56
N PRO A 524 15.69 -28.85 17.06
CA PRO A 524 16.80 -28.36 17.88
C PRO A 524 17.68 -27.37 17.10
N HIS A 525 17.97 -26.21 17.68
CA HIS A 525 18.83 -25.18 17.08
C HIS A 525 20.23 -25.19 17.69
N ASP A 526 21.26 -25.09 16.84
CA ASP A 526 22.64 -24.87 17.26
C ASP A 526 22.84 -23.36 17.48
N GLN A 527 22.92 -22.93 18.73
CA GLN A 527 23.00 -21.51 19.15
C GLN A 527 24.35 -20.83 18.81
N ALA A 528 25.17 -21.45 17.96
CA ALA A 528 26.58 -21.10 17.79
C ALA A 528 26.86 -19.86 16.90
N ALA A 529 25.84 -19.24 16.32
CA ALA A 529 25.91 -17.92 15.69
C ALA A 529 24.67 -17.12 16.11
N SER A 530 24.76 -15.79 16.15
CA SER A 530 23.71 -14.87 16.65
C SER A 530 22.86 -14.23 15.53
N PRO A 531 22.13 -14.97 14.68
CA PRO A 531 21.09 -14.36 13.86
C PRO A 531 19.92 -13.93 14.76
N ALA A 532 19.16 -12.93 14.32
CA ALA A 532 17.93 -12.55 15.00
C ALA A 532 16.93 -13.71 14.92
N HIS A 533 16.23 -13.96 16.02
CA HIS A 533 15.43 -15.16 16.23
C HIS A 533 13.98 -14.79 16.56
N ILE A 534 13.02 -15.44 15.92
CA ILE A 534 11.58 -15.20 16.15
C ILE A 534 10.91 -16.56 16.39
N GLU A 535 10.59 -16.80 17.66
CA GLU A 535 9.84 -18.00 18.08
C GLU A 535 8.34 -17.79 17.87
N ARG A 536 7.70 -18.79 17.27
CA ARG A 536 6.25 -18.88 17.07
C ARG A 536 5.75 -20.29 17.44
N PRO A 537 4.44 -20.47 17.63
CA PRO A 537 3.88 -21.78 18.01
C PRO A 537 4.21 -22.93 17.05
N HIS A 538 4.37 -22.67 15.75
CA HIS A 538 4.63 -23.69 14.74
C HIS A 538 5.98 -23.53 14.03
N THR A 539 6.55 -22.34 14.07
CA THR A 539 7.78 -22.02 13.34
C THR A 539 8.78 -21.32 14.23
N ASP A 540 10.03 -21.66 14.01
CA ASP A 540 11.18 -20.91 14.48
C ASP A 540 11.83 -20.23 13.26
N LEU A 541 11.98 -18.90 13.29
CA LEU A 541 12.59 -18.12 12.22
C LEU A 541 13.95 -17.57 12.66
N THR A 542 14.94 -17.72 11.79
CA THR A 542 16.23 -17.02 11.89
C THR A 542 16.38 -16.01 10.76
N ILE A 543 16.92 -14.84 11.08
CA ILE A 543 17.17 -13.76 10.12
C ILE A 543 18.67 -13.42 10.14
N ALA A 544 19.30 -13.56 8.98
CA ALA A 544 20.69 -13.19 8.74
C ALA A 544 20.75 -12.05 7.72
N TRP A 545 21.60 -11.05 7.98
CA TRP A 545 21.77 -9.84 7.17
C TRP A 545 23.04 -9.86 6.33
#